data_AF-W9GEE4-F1
#
_entry.id   AF-W9GEE4-F1
#
_cell.length_a   1.000
_cell.length_b   1.000
_cell.length_c   1.000
_cell.angle_alpha   90.00
_cell.angle_beta   90.00
_cell.angle_gamma   90.00
#
_symmetry.space_group_name_H-M   'P 1'
#
loop_
_entity.id
_entity.type
_entity.pdbx_description
1 polymer ?
#
loop_
_entity_poly.entity_id
_entity_poly.type
_entity_poly.pdbx_seq_one_letter_code
_entity_poly.pdbx_strand_id
1 'polypeptide(L)'
;RGRSARGWWLERIAAGAPLTVWTEATGAEPATTLSRLSEADALSGIRTAARERRDRDWAAALLGRTWDPTLLPALTPAERETALLSRLAAGELGSAVAALGTLTTPWSARFSLHLLAALGAAKAPLVHVAQAMPHLLTGLHPDALGSLESWLTRLHDDRQLATQLRNLLQFHSVKRSITEAFR
;
A
#
# COMPACT_ATOMS: atom_id res chain seq x y z
N ARG A 1 15.83 -6.69 -24.53
CA ARG A 1 14.94 -6.89 -25.70
C ARG A 1 14.58 -5.49 -26.23
N GLY A 2 14.87 -5.20 -27.50
CA GLY A 2 14.57 -3.89 -28.09
C GLY A 2 13.07 -3.71 -28.29
N ARG A 3 12.53 -2.57 -27.85
CA ARG A 3 11.12 -2.20 -28.02
C ARG A 3 10.87 -1.87 -29.51
N SER A 4 9.75 -2.29 -30.08
CA SER A 4 9.41 -1.96 -31.48
C SER A 4 9.04 -0.48 -31.59
N ALA A 5 9.32 0.16 -32.73
CA ALA A 5 8.94 1.55 -32.98
C ALA A 5 7.42 1.77 -32.84
N ARG A 6 6.61 0.77 -33.25
CA ARG A 6 5.16 0.76 -33.08
C ARG A 6 4.75 0.80 -31.61
N GLY A 7 5.35 -0.05 -30.78
CA GLY A 7 5.05 -0.11 -29.34
C GLY A 7 5.39 1.21 -28.64
N TRP A 8 6.56 1.79 -28.97
CA TRP A 8 6.97 3.08 -28.46
C TRP A 8 5.98 4.21 -28.79
N TRP A 9 5.50 4.27 -30.03
CA TRP A 9 4.50 5.26 -30.43
C TRP A 9 3.15 5.04 -29.76
N LEU A 10 2.70 3.78 -29.66
CA LEU A 10 1.42 3.44 -29.02
C LEU A 10 1.40 3.88 -27.55
N GLU A 11 2.48 3.59 -26.82
CA GLU A 11 2.64 4.03 -25.43
C GLU A 11 2.54 5.56 -25.29
N ARG A 12 3.22 6.32 -26.15
CA ARG A 12 3.18 7.79 -26.12
C ARG A 12 1.81 8.36 -26.47
N ILE A 13 1.17 7.80 -27.49
CA ILE A 13 -0.19 8.21 -27.88
C ILE A 13 -1.14 7.96 -26.72
N ALA A 14 -1.06 6.79 -26.10
CA ALA A 14 -1.92 6.43 -24.97
C ALA A 14 -1.65 7.27 -23.71
N ALA A 15 -0.40 7.64 -23.44
CA ALA A 15 -0.06 8.55 -22.34
C ALA A 15 -0.55 9.99 -22.59
N GLY A 16 -0.47 10.45 -23.85
CA GLY A 16 -0.86 11.80 -24.25
C GLY A 16 -2.37 12.03 -24.31
N ALA A 17 -3.15 11.00 -24.68
CA ALA A 17 -4.60 11.10 -24.79
C ALA A 17 -5.27 11.43 -23.44
N PRO A 18 -6.32 12.29 -23.42
CA PRO A 18 -7.18 12.42 -22.25
C PRO A 18 -7.78 11.07 -21.87
N LEU A 19 -7.81 10.76 -20.59
CA LEU A 19 -8.28 9.45 -20.11
C LEU A 19 -9.78 9.21 -20.41
N THR A 20 -10.58 10.28 -20.54
CA THR A 20 -12.00 10.21 -20.90
C THR A 20 -12.22 9.66 -22.31
N VAL A 21 -11.26 9.83 -23.24
CA VAL A 21 -11.38 9.31 -24.61
C VAL A 21 -11.58 7.79 -24.60
N TRP A 22 -10.97 7.08 -23.64
CA TRP A 22 -11.07 5.63 -23.55
C TRP A 22 -12.43 5.17 -23.05
N THR A 23 -13.03 5.87 -22.08
CA THR A 23 -14.37 5.55 -21.56
C THR A 23 -15.46 5.98 -22.56
N GLU A 24 -15.29 7.12 -23.22
CA GLU A 24 -16.20 7.61 -24.27
C GLU A 24 -16.21 6.66 -25.48
N ALA A 25 -15.04 6.24 -25.97
CA ALA A 25 -14.93 5.34 -27.12
C ALA A 25 -15.53 3.94 -26.86
N THR A 26 -15.54 3.50 -25.61
CA THR A 26 -16.04 2.16 -25.23
C THR A 26 -17.42 2.17 -24.60
N GLY A 27 -17.93 3.36 -24.25
CA GLY A 27 -19.16 3.53 -23.46
C GLY A 27 -19.10 2.85 -22.10
N ALA A 28 -17.91 2.67 -21.52
CA ALA A 28 -17.69 1.84 -20.35
C ALA A 28 -16.76 2.48 -19.31
N GLU A 29 -16.98 2.12 -18.05
CA GLU A 29 -16.16 2.55 -16.91
C GLU A 29 -14.69 2.09 -17.02
N PRO A 30 -13.72 2.77 -16.38
CA PRO A 30 -12.29 2.49 -16.51
C PRO A 30 -11.91 1.01 -16.31
N ALA A 31 -12.48 0.32 -15.32
CA ALA A 31 -12.20 -1.09 -15.06
C ALA A 31 -12.63 -2.00 -16.23
N THR A 32 -13.83 -1.77 -16.77
CA THR A 32 -14.35 -2.51 -17.92
C THR A 32 -13.52 -2.20 -19.18
N THR A 33 -13.17 -0.93 -19.38
CA THR A 33 -12.31 -0.49 -20.49
C THR A 33 -10.94 -1.16 -20.43
N LEU A 34 -10.31 -1.19 -19.25
CA LEU A 34 -9.04 -1.88 -19.05
C LEU A 34 -9.16 -3.39 -19.29
N SER A 35 -10.24 -4.04 -18.87
CA SER A 35 -10.43 -5.48 -19.09
C SER A 35 -10.44 -5.88 -20.58
N ARG A 36 -10.84 -4.95 -21.45
CA ARG A 36 -10.90 -5.14 -22.91
C ARG A 36 -9.58 -4.83 -23.62
N LEU A 37 -8.63 -4.19 -22.94
CA LEU A 37 -7.32 -3.82 -23.50
C LEU A 37 -6.27 -4.91 -23.24
N SER A 38 -5.71 -5.46 -24.33
CA SER A 38 -4.65 -6.49 -24.30
C SER A 38 -3.24 -5.93 -24.51
N GLU A 39 -3.14 -4.73 -25.07
CA GLU A 39 -1.91 -4.16 -25.62
C GLU A 39 -1.05 -3.57 -24.50
N ALA A 40 0.03 -4.27 -24.16
CA ALA A 40 0.90 -3.90 -23.04
C ALA A 40 1.46 -2.47 -23.14
N ASP A 41 1.84 -2.03 -24.35
CA ASP A 41 2.35 -0.67 -24.57
C ASP A 41 1.26 0.39 -24.34
N ALA A 42 0.01 0.14 -24.76
CA ALA A 42 -1.11 1.03 -24.48
C ALA A 42 -1.42 1.10 -22.97
N LEU A 43 -1.39 -0.05 -22.28
CA LEU A 43 -1.56 -0.12 -20.83
C LEU A 43 -0.44 0.64 -20.08
N SER A 44 0.80 0.58 -20.57
CA SER A 44 1.91 1.38 -20.04
C SER A 44 1.64 2.88 -20.18
N GLY A 45 1.15 3.31 -21.34
CA GLY A 45 0.78 4.69 -21.60
C GLY A 45 -0.36 5.17 -20.71
N ILE A 46 -1.44 4.41 -20.61
CA ILE A 46 -2.59 4.71 -19.74
C ILE A 46 -2.18 4.78 -18.27
N ARG A 47 -1.31 3.87 -17.80
CA ARG A 47 -0.78 3.92 -16.44
C ARG A 47 0.02 5.20 -16.19
N THR A 48 0.86 5.59 -17.14
CA THR A 48 1.62 6.84 -17.08
C THR A 48 0.68 8.04 -16.99
N ALA A 49 -0.34 8.07 -17.86
CA ALA A 49 -1.39 9.09 -17.88
C ALA A 49 -2.12 9.20 -16.53
N ALA A 50 -2.58 8.08 -15.96
CA ALA A 50 -3.30 8.04 -14.69
C ALA A 50 -2.43 8.56 -13.53
N ARG A 51 -1.16 8.17 -13.50
CA ARG A 51 -0.20 8.63 -12.48
C ARG A 51 0.07 10.13 -12.57
N GLU A 52 0.39 10.63 -13.77
CA GLU A 52 0.74 12.04 -13.98
C GLU A 52 -0.43 12.98 -13.69
N ARG A 53 -1.64 12.57 -14.09
CA ARG A 53 -2.87 13.35 -13.88
C ARG A 53 -3.50 13.12 -12.50
N ARG A 54 -2.97 12.18 -11.71
CA ARG A 54 -3.54 11.70 -10.43
C ARG A 54 -5.03 11.34 -10.56
N ASP A 55 -5.37 10.68 -11.65
CA ASP A 55 -6.74 10.26 -11.93
C ASP A 55 -7.13 9.09 -11.00
N ARG A 56 -8.06 9.34 -10.07
CA ARG A 56 -8.46 8.40 -9.03
C ARG A 56 -9.10 7.14 -9.61
N ASP A 57 -10.03 7.29 -10.55
CA ASP A 57 -10.84 6.18 -11.06
C ASP A 57 -9.98 5.26 -11.93
N TRP A 58 -9.12 5.83 -12.75
CA TRP A 58 -8.15 5.07 -13.52
C TRP A 58 -7.07 4.42 -12.66
N ALA A 59 -6.56 5.10 -11.64
CA ALA A 59 -5.61 4.52 -10.70
C ALA A 59 -6.21 3.32 -9.95
N ALA A 60 -7.45 3.45 -9.46
CA ALA A 60 -8.15 2.37 -8.78
C ALA A 60 -8.37 1.16 -9.70
N ALA A 61 -8.82 1.41 -10.93
CA ALA A 61 -9.05 0.37 -11.93
C ALA A 61 -7.74 -0.35 -12.33
N LEU A 62 -6.64 0.40 -12.52
CA LEU A 62 -5.32 -0.16 -12.81
C LEU A 62 -4.77 -1.01 -11.65
N LEU A 63 -4.92 -0.54 -10.40
CA LEU A 63 -4.53 -1.28 -9.20
C LEU A 63 -5.31 -2.58 -9.03
N GLY A 64 -6.59 -2.59 -9.41
CA GLY A 64 -7.41 -3.81 -9.43
C GLY A 64 -6.93 -4.87 -10.44
N ARG A 65 -6.21 -4.45 -11.50
CA ARG A 65 -5.65 -5.37 -12.51
C ARG A 65 -4.23 -5.80 -12.19
N THR A 66 -3.38 -4.88 -11.74
CA THR A 66 -1.97 -5.17 -11.45
C THR A 66 -1.48 -4.24 -10.36
N TRP A 67 -0.86 -4.81 -9.34
CA TRP A 67 -0.27 -4.04 -8.25
C TRP A 67 0.83 -3.11 -8.76
N ASP A 68 0.63 -1.80 -8.57
CA ASP A 68 1.62 -0.76 -8.81
C ASP A 68 1.49 0.31 -7.72
N PRO A 69 2.39 0.32 -6.72
CA PRO A 69 2.29 1.26 -5.59
C PRO A 69 2.45 2.72 -6.03
N THR A 70 2.97 3.01 -7.23
CA THR A 70 3.11 4.38 -7.74
C THR A 70 1.76 5.03 -8.09
N LEU A 71 0.68 4.24 -8.15
CA LEU A 71 -0.69 4.72 -8.38
C LEU A 71 -1.44 5.06 -7.08
N LEU A 72 -0.98 4.56 -5.93
CA LEU A 72 -1.63 4.82 -4.64
C LEU A 72 -1.79 6.32 -4.31
N PRO A 73 -0.84 7.22 -4.64
CA PRO A 73 -1.00 8.65 -4.37
C PRO A 73 -2.20 9.32 -5.05
N ALA A 74 -2.79 8.72 -6.09
CA ALA A 74 -4.00 9.23 -6.73
C ALA A 74 -5.29 8.88 -5.96
N LEU A 75 -5.25 7.87 -5.09
CA LEU A 75 -6.40 7.43 -4.31
C LEU A 75 -6.62 8.29 -3.06
N THR A 76 -7.85 8.27 -2.54
CA THR A 76 -8.18 8.83 -1.22
C THR A 76 -7.50 8.04 -0.10
N PRO A 77 -7.30 8.62 1.10
CA PRO A 77 -6.69 7.91 2.22
C PRO A 77 -7.35 6.56 2.56
N ALA A 78 -8.69 6.51 2.56
CA ALA A 78 -9.45 5.30 2.87
C ALA A 78 -9.26 4.20 1.80
N GLU A 79 -9.17 4.59 0.54
CA GLU A 79 -8.93 3.66 -0.56
C GLU A 79 -7.50 3.10 -0.55
N ARG A 80 -6.49 3.93 -0.23
CA ARG A 80 -5.11 3.45 -0.07
C ARG A 80 -5.03 2.38 1.00
N GLU A 81 -5.65 2.62 2.15
CA GLU A 81 -5.67 1.65 3.24
C GLU A 81 -6.39 0.36 2.83
N THR A 82 -7.52 0.48 2.13
CA THR A 82 -8.27 -0.67 1.59
C THR A 82 -7.46 -1.48 0.57
N ALA A 83 -6.70 -0.80 -0.30
CA ALA A 83 -5.81 -1.45 -1.25
C ALA A 83 -4.72 -2.24 -0.53
N LEU A 84 -4.04 -1.65 0.47
CA LEU A 84 -3.01 -2.36 1.24
C LEU A 84 -3.59 -3.51 2.08
N LEU A 85 -4.79 -3.36 2.65
CA LEU A 85 -5.49 -4.47 3.32
C LEU A 85 -5.70 -5.66 2.38
N SER A 86 -6.09 -5.39 1.14
CA SER A 86 -6.29 -6.44 0.13
C SER A 86 -4.97 -7.17 -0.18
N ARG A 87 -3.83 -6.46 -0.16
CA ARG A 87 -2.49 -7.07 -0.30
C ARG A 87 -2.12 -7.94 0.90
N LEU A 88 -2.41 -7.47 2.11
CA LEU A 88 -2.17 -8.26 3.32
C LEU A 88 -3.01 -9.55 3.32
N ALA A 89 -4.29 -9.44 2.92
CA ALA A 89 -5.19 -10.59 2.80
C ALA A 89 -4.74 -11.60 1.73
N ALA A 90 -4.09 -11.13 0.65
CA ALA A 90 -3.48 -11.97 -0.37
C ALA A 90 -2.12 -12.59 0.05
N GLY A 91 -1.64 -12.32 1.27
CA GLY A 91 -0.35 -12.82 1.76
C GLY A 91 0.87 -12.05 1.25
N GLU A 92 0.67 -10.90 0.61
CA GLU A 92 1.73 -10.13 -0.05
C GLU A 92 2.32 -9.06 0.88
N LEU A 93 2.76 -9.51 2.06
CA LEU A 93 3.27 -8.65 3.13
C LEU A 93 4.42 -7.74 2.66
N GLY A 94 5.38 -8.28 1.89
CA GLY A 94 6.52 -7.49 1.40
C GLY A 94 6.09 -6.30 0.53
N SER A 95 5.11 -6.51 -0.36
CA SER A 95 4.55 -5.42 -1.19
C SER A 95 3.78 -4.40 -0.36
N ALA A 96 3.03 -4.84 0.65
CA ALA A 96 2.30 -3.95 1.55
C ALA A 96 3.25 -3.10 2.40
N VAL A 97 4.29 -3.71 3.00
CA VAL A 97 5.31 -3.02 3.80
C VAL A 97 6.04 -1.95 2.98
N ALA A 98 6.43 -2.28 1.74
CA ALA A 98 7.08 -1.33 0.84
C ALA A 98 6.20 -0.11 0.47
N ALA A 99 4.88 -0.23 0.61
CA ALA A 99 3.91 0.82 0.28
C ALA A 99 3.40 1.61 1.50
N LEU A 100 3.83 1.29 2.73
CA LEU A 100 3.32 1.92 3.96
C LEU A 100 3.52 3.45 3.97
N GLY A 101 4.59 3.94 3.36
CA GLY A 101 4.86 5.38 3.23
C GLY A 101 3.82 6.17 2.42
N THR A 102 2.88 5.50 1.75
CA THR A 102 1.79 6.14 1.00
C THR A 102 0.54 6.43 1.85
N LEU A 103 0.45 5.84 3.05
CA LEU A 103 -0.68 6.02 3.96
C LEU A 103 -0.56 7.32 4.75
N THR A 104 -1.71 7.92 5.05
CA THR A 104 -1.81 9.00 6.03
C THR A 104 -1.77 8.41 7.44
N THR A 105 -1.05 9.04 8.35
CA THR A 105 -1.00 8.64 9.76
C THR A 105 -1.93 9.53 10.60
N PRO A 106 -2.51 9.01 11.71
CA PRO A 106 -2.49 7.61 12.15
C PRO A 106 -3.34 6.69 11.24
N TRP A 107 -3.03 5.40 11.23
CA TRP A 107 -3.80 4.38 10.51
C TRP A 107 -5.05 3.98 11.28
N SER A 108 -6.01 3.35 10.60
CA SER A 108 -7.14 2.76 11.30
C SER A 108 -6.72 1.60 12.22
N ALA A 109 -7.55 1.32 13.22
CA ALA A 109 -7.43 0.13 14.07
C ALA A 109 -7.43 -1.16 13.24
N ARG A 110 -8.34 -1.25 12.25
CA ARG A 110 -8.47 -2.41 11.37
C ARG A 110 -7.17 -2.69 10.63
N PHE A 111 -6.57 -1.67 10.02
CA PHE A 111 -5.31 -1.83 9.30
C PHE A 111 -4.16 -2.23 10.22
N SER A 112 -4.03 -1.55 11.35
CA SER A 112 -2.98 -1.82 12.33
C SER A 112 -3.01 -3.27 12.83
N LEU A 113 -4.20 -3.79 13.16
CA LEU A 113 -4.36 -5.17 13.61
C LEU A 113 -4.02 -6.19 12.51
N HIS A 114 -4.47 -5.98 11.28
CA HIS A 114 -4.17 -6.88 10.15
C HIS A 114 -2.67 -6.87 9.81
N LEU A 115 -2.03 -5.71 9.84
CA LEU A 115 -0.59 -5.60 9.60
C LEU A 115 0.21 -6.33 10.68
N LEU A 116 -0.11 -6.14 11.96
CA LEU A 116 0.57 -6.86 13.05
C LEU A 116 0.36 -8.37 12.97
N ALA A 117 -0.86 -8.82 12.65
CA ALA A 117 -1.14 -10.24 12.45
C ALA A 117 -0.30 -10.83 11.29
N ALA A 118 -0.21 -10.12 10.16
CA ALA A 118 0.59 -10.53 9.02
C ALA A 118 2.09 -10.54 9.33
N LEU A 119 2.60 -9.52 10.04
CA LEU A 119 3.99 -9.46 10.50
C LEU A 119 4.32 -10.63 11.45
N GLY A 120 3.43 -10.95 12.38
CA GLY A 120 3.60 -12.05 13.34
C GLY A 120 3.53 -13.44 12.70
N ALA A 121 2.79 -13.59 11.60
CA ALA A 121 2.67 -14.84 10.85
C ALA A 121 3.76 -15.01 9.76
N ALA A 122 4.59 -14.00 9.52
CA ALA A 122 5.59 -14.04 8.47
C ALA A 122 6.69 -15.09 8.76
N LYS A 123 7.23 -15.69 7.70
CA LYS A 123 8.37 -16.65 7.81
C LYS A 123 9.65 -15.98 8.34
N ALA A 124 9.84 -14.70 8.04
CA ALA A 124 10.99 -13.90 8.48
C ALA A 124 10.50 -12.59 9.13
N PRO A 125 9.90 -12.66 10.32
CA PRO A 125 9.20 -11.53 10.93
C PRO A 125 10.13 -10.34 11.22
N LEU A 126 11.36 -10.61 11.68
CA LEU A 126 12.36 -9.57 11.97
C LEU A 126 12.64 -8.66 10.76
N VAL A 127 12.76 -9.23 9.55
CA VAL A 127 13.07 -8.46 8.33
C VAL A 127 11.93 -7.50 8.01
N HIS A 128 10.69 -7.99 8.04
CA HIS A 128 9.52 -7.17 7.73
C HIS A 128 9.25 -6.12 8.82
N VAL A 129 9.46 -6.46 10.09
CA VAL A 129 9.36 -5.50 11.19
C VAL A 129 10.40 -4.40 11.06
N ALA A 130 11.66 -4.75 10.78
CA ALA A 130 12.72 -3.76 10.58
C ALA A 130 12.41 -2.80 9.41
N GLN A 131 11.89 -3.32 8.30
CA GLN A 131 11.45 -2.51 7.15
C GLN A 131 10.25 -1.62 7.47
N ALA A 132 9.28 -2.12 8.25
CA ALA A 132 8.08 -1.38 8.61
C ALA A 132 8.30 -0.37 9.75
N MET A 133 9.36 -0.51 10.55
CA MET A 133 9.58 0.22 11.81
C MET A 133 9.38 1.75 11.72
N PRO A 134 9.94 2.46 10.71
CA PRO A 134 9.73 3.92 10.60
C PRO A 134 8.24 4.31 10.50
N HIS A 135 7.44 3.43 9.89
CA HIS A 135 6.01 3.63 9.72
C HIS A 135 5.21 3.15 10.94
N LEU A 136 5.64 2.07 11.61
CA LEU A 136 4.99 1.57 12.83
C LEU A 136 5.06 2.59 13.99
N LEU A 137 6.16 3.33 14.11
CA LEU A 137 6.32 4.35 15.14
C LEU A 137 5.26 5.46 15.02
N THR A 138 4.92 5.85 13.81
CA THR A 138 4.03 7.01 13.57
C THR A 138 2.60 6.64 13.24
N GLY A 139 2.39 5.51 12.55
CA GLY A 139 1.11 5.11 12.00
C GLY A 139 0.29 4.15 12.86
N LEU A 140 0.92 3.36 13.74
CA LEU A 140 0.21 2.31 14.48
C LEU A 140 -0.90 2.88 15.37
N HIS A 141 -2.09 2.28 15.28
CA HIS A 141 -3.25 2.64 16.10
C HIS A 141 -3.10 2.11 17.55
N PRO A 142 -3.52 2.88 18.59
CA PRO A 142 -3.42 2.45 19.99
C PRO A 142 -4.08 1.11 20.32
N ASP A 143 -5.23 0.80 19.71
CA ASP A 143 -5.93 -0.49 19.92
C ASP A 143 -5.09 -1.72 19.50
N ALA A 144 -4.05 -1.52 18.69
CA ALA A 144 -3.16 -2.59 18.26
C ALA A 144 -2.06 -2.93 19.29
N LEU A 145 -1.87 -2.12 20.33
CA LEU A 145 -0.81 -2.30 21.32
C LEU A 145 -0.97 -3.61 22.13
N GLY A 146 -2.20 -3.99 22.48
CA GLY A 146 -2.44 -5.29 23.15
C GLY A 146 -2.08 -6.49 22.28
N SER A 147 -2.23 -6.37 20.96
CA SER A 147 -1.77 -7.42 20.01
C SER A 147 -0.25 -7.50 19.95
N LEU A 148 0.44 -6.35 20.04
CA LEU A 148 1.89 -6.26 20.07
C LEU A 148 2.47 -6.86 21.37
N GLU A 149 1.86 -6.58 22.52
CA GLU A 149 2.21 -7.20 23.80
C GLU A 149 2.02 -8.72 23.77
N SER A 150 0.87 -9.18 23.30
CA SER A 150 0.57 -10.61 23.16
C SER A 150 1.53 -11.32 22.19
N TRP A 151 2.05 -10.61 21.18
CA TRP A 151 3.08 -11.14 20.31
C TRP A 151 4.43 -11.24 21.04
N LEU A 152 4.82 -10.20 21.77
CA LEU A 152 6.05 -10.20 22.57
C LEU A 152 6.08 -11.33 23.61
N THR A 153 4.98 -11.61 24.30
CA THR A 153 4.91 -12.71 25.29
C THR A 153 5.07 -14.10 24.66
N ARG A 154 4.68 -14.26 23.38
CA ARG A 154 4.80 -15.54 22.65
C ARG A 154 6.14 -15.71 21.94
N LEU A 155 7.03 -14.71 21.98
CA LEU A 155 8.37 -14.79 21.40
C LEU A 155 9.30 -15.49 22.38
N HIS A 156 9.70 -16.73 22.04
CA HIS A 156 10.53 -17.55 22.93
C HIS A 156 12.04 -17.36 22.65
N ASP A 157 12.45 -17.29 21.38
CA ASP A 157 13.88 -17.36 21.01
C ASP A 157 14.44 -16.18 20.19
N ASP A 158 13.60 -15.31 19.62
CA ASP A 158 14.07 -14.19 18.79
C ASP A 158 14.27 -12.91 19.62
N ARG A 159 15.48 -12.80 20.21
CA ARG A 159 15.88 -11.65 21.03
C ARG A 159 15.92 -10.33 20.27
N GLN A 160 16.26 -10.36 18.98
CA GLN A 160 16.37 -9.14 18.17
C GLN A 160 14.96 -8.59 17.90
N LEU A 161 14.05 -9.45 17.45
CA LEU A 161 12.65 -9.09 17.26
C LEU A 161 12.01 -8.63 18.57
N ALA A 162 12.19 -9.37 19.67
CA ALA A 162 11.68 -8.97 20.97
C ALA A 162 12.17 -7.58 21.41
N THR A 163 13.39 -7.21 21.06
CA THR A 163 13.94 -5.86 21.33
C THR A 163 13.25 -4.80 20.47
N GLN A 164 13.07 -5.05 19.17
CA GLN A 164 12.35 -4.13 18.28
C GLN A 164 10.91 -3.89 18.73
N LEU A 165 10.17 -4.95 19.10
CA LEU A 165 8.79 -4.81 19.56
C LEU A 165 8.68 -4.09 20.91
N ARG A 166 9.62 -4.34 21.85
CA ARG A 166 9.70 -3.60 23.12
C ARG A 166 9.95 -2.11 22.90
N ASN A 167 10.89 -1.76 22.02
CA ASN A 167 11.17 -0.36 21.70
C ASN A 167 9.94 0.34 21.10
N LEU A 168 9.19 -0.36 20.24
CA LEU A 168 7.95 0.14 19.67
C LEU A 168 6.88 0.38 20.74
N LEU A 169 6.67 -0.56 21.68
CA LEU A 169 5.76 -0.39 22.82
C LEU A 169 6.16 0.79 23.71
N GLN A 170 7.44 0.89 24.07
CA GLN A 170 7.97 1.97 24.89
C GLN A 170 7.73 3.33 24.23
N PHE A 171 7.98 3.45 22.92
CA PHE A 171 7.73 4.67 22.17
C PHE A 171 6.26 5.11 22.26
N HIS A 172 5.32 4.20 22.01
CA HIS A 172 3.88 4.51 22.07
C HIS A 172 3.40 4.82 23.48
N SER A 173 3.97 4.18 24.51
CA SER A 173 3.71 4.51 25.92
C SER A 173 4.14 5.94 26.26
N VAL A 174 5.34 6.36 25.83
CA VAL A 174 5.83 7.73 26.05
C VAL A 174 4.98 8.76 25.29
N LYS A 175 4.67 8.49 24.02
CA LYS A 175 3.82 9.36 23.19
C LYS A 175 2.45 9.59 23.84
N ARG A 176 1.85 8.53 24.41
CA ARG A 176 0.58 8.62 25.13
C ARG A 176 0.70 9.47 26.39
N SER A 177 1.70 9.20 27.23
CA SER A 177 1.95 9.95 28.47
C SER A 177 2.14 11.45 28.21
N ILE A 178 2.90 11.83 27.17
CA ILE A 178 3.06 13.22 26.75
C ILE A 178 1.72 13.82 26.31
N THR A 179 0.96 13.10 25.46
CA THR A 179 -0.33 13.61 24.95
C THR A 179 -1.35 13.83 26.06
N GLU A 180 -1.35 12.98 27.09
CA GLU A 180 -2.22 13.11 28.27
C GLU A 180 -1.77 14.25 29.20
N ALA A 181 -0.46 14.48 29.35
CA ALA A 181 0.07 15.56 30.20
C ALA A 181 -0.17 16.99 29.68
N PHE A 182 -0.43 17.14 28.38
CA PHE A 182 -0.71 18.43 27.73
C PHE A 182 -2.18 18.62 27.33
N ARG A 183 -3.08 17.75 27.83
CA ARG A 183 -4.54 17.89 27.68
C ARG A 183 -5.14 18.43 28.97
#